data_AF-A0A1M3N2D1-F1
#
_entry.id   AF-A0A1M3N2D1-F1
#
_cell.length_a   1.000
_cell.length_b   1.000
_cell.length_c   1.000
_cell.angle_alpha   90.00
_cell.angle_beta   90.00
_cell.angle_gamma   90.00
#
_symmetry.space_group_name_H-M   'P 1'
#
loop_
_entity.id
_entity.type
_entity.pdbx_description
1 polymer ?
#
loop_
_entity_poly.entity_id
_entity_poly.type
_entity_poly.pdbx_seq_one_letter_code
_entity_poly.pdbx_strand_id
1 'polypeptide(L)'
;MSNVQPQPERLALEEASTADLVREALEEAKELARIEIELARIEIQKEIKQARKAAVVFGIALAAGVLVLCLIAVALVIALGGTVLAALAVAGALLLIGVAAAFAGYSLLSKKPLERTRHRLRSEVAQLKEHIA
;
A
#
# COMPACT_ATOMS: atom_id res chain seq x y z
N MET A 1 -7.27 63.74 -35.08
CA MET A 1 -7.82 62.73 -34.14
C MET A 1 -8.39 61.60 -34.99
N SER A 2 -7.58 60.60 -35.32
CA SER A 2 -7.98 59.43 -36.11
C SER A 2 -8.75 58.46 -35.22
N ASN A 3 -10.03 58.26 -35.54
CA ASN A 3 -10.94 57.41 -34.81
C ASN A 3 -10.65 55.93 -35.15
N VAL A 4 -9.98 55.22 -34.24
CA VAL A 4 -9.72 53.77 -34.37
C VAL A 4 -10.99 53.05 -33.92
N GLN A 5 -11.81 52.60 -34.88
CA GLN A 5 -12.92 51.70 -34.56
C GLN A 5 -12.35 50.30 -34.24
N PRO A 6 -12.76 49.66 -33.12
CA PRO A 6 -12.37 48.28 -32.83
C PRO A 6 -12.99 47.34 -33.87
N GLN A 7 -12.13 46.63 -34.60
CA GLN A 7 -12.52 45.67 -35.63
C GLN A 7 -13.06 44.39 -34.96
N PRO A 8 -14.34 44.03 -35.15
CA PRO A 8 -14.98 42.89 -34.47
C PRO A 8 -14.35 41.52 -34.81
N GLU A 9 -13.67 41.39 -35.96
CA GLU A 9 -12.96 40.16 -36.35
C GLU A 9 -11.74 39.84 -35.48
N ARG A 10 -11.03 40.83 -34.91
CA ARG A 10 -9.87 40.57 -34.06
C ARG A 10 -10.26 39.91 -32.74
N LEU A 11 -11.37 40.34 -32.14
CA LEU A 11 -11.87 39.80 -30.88
C LEU A 11 -12.31 38.34 -31.03
N ALA A 12 -12.99 37.98 -32.12
CA ALA A 12 -13.39 36.59 -32.38
C ALA A 12 -12.20 35.65 -32.63
N LEU A 13 -11.12 36.13 -33.27
CA LEU A 13 -9.89 35.38 -33.47
C LEU A 13 -9.09 35.21 -32.17
N GLU A 14 -9.08 36.22 -31.29
CA GLU A 14 -8.46 36.17 -29.95
C GLU A 14 -9.22 35.24 -28.99
N GLU A 15 -10.56 35.27 -29.03
CA GLU A 15 -11.41 34.36 -28.24
C GLU A 15 -11.25 32.90 -28.69
N ALA A 16 -11.19 32.65 -30.00
CA ALA A 16 -10.92 31.31 -30.54
C ALA A 16 -9.53 30.78 -30.12
N SER A 17 -8.49 31.63 -30.18
CA SER A 17 -7.14 31.30 -29.73
C SER A 17 -7.07 30.97 -28.23
N THR A 18 -7.77 31.75 -27.41
CA THR A 18 -7.82 31.51 -25.96
C THR A 18 -8.55 30.21 -25.63
N ALA A 19 -9.64 29.91 -26.35
CA ALA A 19 -10.36 28.64 -26.21
C ALA A 19 -9.49 27.44 -26.64
N ASP A 20 -8.70 27.59 -27.70
CA ASP A 20 -7.77 26.55 -28.18
C ASP A 20 -6.62 26.32 -27.18
N LEU A 21 -6.03 27.37 -26.59
CA LEU A 21 -5.01 27.24 -25.53
C LEU A 21 -5.56 26.54 -24.28
N VAL A 22 -6.78 26.87 -23.87
CA VAL A 22 -7.45 26.20 -22.74
C VAL A 22 -7.68 24.74 -23.06
N ARG A 23 -8.08 24.42 -24.30
CA ARG A 23 -8.29 23.05 -24.74
C ARG A 23 -6.99 22.24 -24.72
N GLU A 24 -5.90 22.82 -25.22
CA GLU A 24 -4.57 22.19 -25.22
C GLU A 24 -4.06 21.96 -23.78
N ALA A 25 -4.16 22.95 -22.90
CA ALA A 25 -3.79 22.81 -21.50
C ALA A 25 -4.63 21.75 -20.75
N LEU A 26 -5.93 21.62 -21.09
CA LEU A 26 -6.78 20.55 -20.56
C LEU A 26 -6.38 19.17 -21.08
N GLU A 27 -5.95 19.08 -22.34
CA GLU A 27 -5.46 17.85 -22.95
C GLU A 27 -4.14 17.40 -22.32
N GLU A 28 -3.20 18.33 -22.11
CA GLU A 28 -1.94 18.09 -21.39
C GLU A 28 -2.20 17.68 -19.94
N ALA A 29 -3.09 18.37 -19.22
CA ALA A 29 -3.43 18.03 -17.84
C ALA A 29 -4.03 16.61 -17.72
N LYS A 30 -4.84 16.20 -18.71
CA LYS A 30 -5.40 14.86 -18.79
C LYS A 30 -4.32 13.81 -19.09
N GLU A 31 -3.34 14.14 -19.93
CA GLU A 31 -2.20 13.26 -20.22
C GLU A 31 -1.32 13.08 -18.98
N LEU A 32 -0.96 14.16 -18.29
CA LEU A 32 -0.23 14.12 -17.02
C LEU A 32 -0.98 13.27 -15.98
N ALA A 33 -2.28 13.48 -15.82
CA ALA A 33 -3.08 12.73 -14.87
C ALA A 33 -3.05 11.21 -15.14
N ARG A 34 -3.05 10.80 -16.42
CA ARG A 34 -2.92 9.38 -16.79
C ARG A 34 -1.55 8.82 -16.41
N ILE A 35 -0.49 9.57 -16.67
CA ILE A 35 0.89 9.18 -16.32
C ILE A 35 1.04 9.04 -14.81
N GLU A 36 0.55 10.00 -14.03
CA GLU A 36 0.64 9.98 -12.56
C GLU A 36 -0.09 8.75 -11.98
N ILE A 37 -1.26 8.39 -12.53
CA ILE A 37 -1.98 7.18 -12.15
C ILE A 37 -1.18 5.91 -12.48
N GLU A 38 -0.55 5.87 -13.66
CA GLU A 38 0.28 4.73 -14.06
C GLU A 38 1.52 4.60 -13.16
N LEU A 39 2.18 5.71 -12.86
CA LEU A 39 3.34 5.76 -11.97
C LEU A 39 2.98 5.32 -10.55
N ALA A 40 1.90 5.88 -9.99
CA ALA A 40 1.41 5.50 -8.67
C ALA A 40 1.07 4.00 -8.62
N ARG A 41 0.50 3.45 -9.70
CA ARG A 41 0.22 2.01 -9.80
C ARG A 41 1.50 1.17 -9.77
N ILE A 42 2.55 1.59 -10.48
CA ILE A 42 3.86 0.92 -10.49
C ILE A 42 4.52 1.00 -9.11
N GLU A 43 4.49 2.16 -8.47
CA GLU A 43 5.09 2.36 -7.16
C GLU A 43 4.40 1.52 -6.09
N ILE A 44 3.07 1.51 -6.04
CA ILE A 44 2.30 0.64 -5.14
C ILE A 44 2.66 -0.83 -5.35
N GLN A 45 2.78 -1.30 -6.60
CA GLN A 45 3.18 -2.69 -6.86
C GLN A 45 4.60 -2.98 -6.38
N LYS A 46 5.52 -2.04 -6.55
CA LYS A 46 6.91 -2.16 -6.09
C LYS A 46 6.97 -2.23 -4.56
N GLU A 47 6.24 -1.35 -3.86
CA GLU A 47 6.13 -1.35 -2.40
C GLU A 47 5.53 -2.65 -1.88
N ILE A 48 4.42 -3.12 -2.47
CA ILE A 48 3.81 -4.41 -2.10
C ILE A 48 4.80 -5.57 -2.29
N LYS A 49 5.56 -5.57 -3.39
CA LYS A 49 6.56 -6.61 -3.66
C LYS A 49 7.70 -6.57 -2.63
N GLN A 50 8.16 -5.39 -2.24
CA GLN A 50 9.19 -5.23 -1.21
C GLN A 50 8.67 -5.63 0.17
N ALA A 51 7.47 -5.17 0.56
CA ALA A 51 6.82 -5.56 1.80
C ALA A 51 6.62 -7.07 1.89
N ARG A 52 6.20 -7.73 0.79
CA ARG A 52 6.08 -9.18 0.73
C ARG A 52 7.43 -9.89 0.94
N LYS A 53 8.49 -9.42 0.29
CA LYS A 53 9.84 -9.98 0.49
C LYS A 53 10.28 -9.83 1.94
N ALA A 54 10.10 -8.65 2.53
CA ALA A 54 10.41 -8.40 3.93
C ALA A 54 9.62 -9.35 4.85
N ALA A 55 8.31 -9.49 4.64
CA ALA A 55 7.47 -10.39 5.42
C ALA A 55 7.94 -11.86 5.35
N VAL A 56 8.37 -12.35 4.18
CA VAL A 56 8.92 -13.70 4.03
C VAL A 56 10.22 -13.85 4.80
N VAL A 57 11.17 -12.92 4.64
CA VAL A 57 12.47 -12.98 5.32
C VAL A 57 12.30 -12.90 6.84
N PHE A 58 11.46 -11.99 7.33
CA PHE A 58 11.13 -11.90 8.75
C PHE A 58 10.41 -13.16 9.26
N GLY A 59 9.51 -13.75 8.48
CA GLY A 59 8.86 -15.00 8.84
C GLY A 59 9.86 -16.15 9.01
N ILE A 60 10.82 -16.28 8.09
CA ILE A 60 11.90 -17.27 8.18
C ILE A 60 12.78 -17.00 9.41
N ALA A 61 13.17 -15.74 9.64
CA ALA A 61 14.00 -15.35 10.78
C ALA A 61 13.31 -15.67 12.13
N LEU A 62 12.02 -15.37 12.25
CA LEU A 62 11.23 -15.71 13.45
C LEU A 62 11.13 -17.22 13.65
N ALA A 63 10.85 -17.99 12.59
CA ALA A 63 10.80 -19.44 12.67
C ALA A 63 12.14 -20.04 13.11
N ALA A 64 13.25 -19.58 12.51
CA ALA A 64 14.59 -19.98 12.91
C ALA A 64 14.89 -19.61 14.38
N GLY A 65 14.49 -18.41 14.82
CA GLY A 65 14.64 -17.98 16.21
C GLY A 65 13.91 -18.89 17.20
N VAL A 66 12.66 -19.28 16.90
CA VAL A 66 11.90 -20.23 17.72
C VAL A 66 12.59 -21.59 17.77
N LEU A 67 13.10 -22.09 16.63
CA LEU A 67 13.84 -23.36 16.59
C LEU A 67 15.12 -23.31 17.45
N VAL A 68 15.89 -22.23 17.36
CA VAL A 68 17.10 -22.04 18.19
C VAL A 68 16.73 -22.03 19.67
N LEU A 69 15.67 -21.31 20.06
CA LEU A 69 15.19 -21.31 21.45
C LEU A 69 14.77 -22.71 21.92
N CYS A 70 14.11 -23.49 21.07
CA CYS A 70 13.76 -24.88 21.39
C CYS A 70 15.01 -25.73 21.61
N LEU A 71 16.02 -25.61 20.74
CA LEU A 71 17.28 -26.36 20.87
C LEU A 71 18.04 -25.96 22.14
N ILE A 72 18.11 -24.67 22.47
CA ILE A 72 18.71 -24.19 23.72
C ILE A 72 17.95 -24.76 24.93
N ALA A 73 16.62 -24.74 24.91
CA ALA A 73 15.81 -25.30 26.00
C ALA A 73 16.07 -26.80 26.18
N VAL A 74 16.11 -27.57 25.08
CA VAL A 74 16.45 -29.00 25.12
C VAL A 74 17.85 -29.22 25.70
N ALA A 75 18.84 -28.48 25.21
CA ALA A 75 20.22 -28.56 25.66
C ALA A 75 20.34 -28.26 27.16
N LEU A 76 19.67 -27.22 27.66
CA LEU A 76 19.67 -26.86 29.08
C LEU A 76 19.02 -27.95 29.94
N VAL A 77 17.87 -28.48 29.54
CA VAL A 77 17.19 -29.54 30.30
C VAL A 77 18.08 -30.76 30.42
N ILE A 78 18.72 -31.20 29.33
CA ILE A 78 19.63 -32.35 29.36
C ILE A 78 20.89 -32.03 30.18
N ALA A 79 21.49 -30.84 30.02
CA ALA A 79 22.70 -30.44 30.75
C ALA A 79 22.49 -30.38 32.26
N LEU A 80 21.27 -30.07 32.71
CA LEU A 80 20.87 -30.06 34.12
C LEU A 80 20.45 -31.45 34.64
N GLY A 81 20.64 -32.52 33.86
CA GLY A 81 20.31 -33.90 34.25
C GLY A 81 18.84 -34.28 34.03
N GLY A 82 18.07 -33.46 33.31
CA GLY A 82 16.70 -33.75 32.93
C GLY A 82 16.59 -34.86 31.88
N THR A 83 15.43 -35.50 31.81
CA THR A 83 15.18 -36.57 30.84
C THR A 83 14.87 -36.00 29.45
N VAL A 84 15.09 -36.81 28.41
CA VAL A 84 14.71 -36.46 27.02
C VAL A 84 13.21 -36.13 26.91
N LEU A 85 12.36 -36.82 27.69
CA LEU A 85 10.92 -36.55 27.76
C LEU A 85 10.62 -35.15 28.32
N ALA A 86 11.32 -34.74 29.39
CA ALA A 86 11.18 -33.39 29.95
C ALA A 86 11.66 -32.32 28.95
N ALA A 87 12.77 -32.58 28.25
CA ALA A 87 13.30 -31.68 27.23
C ALA A 87 12.32 -31.50 26.06
N LEU A 88 11.74 -32.60 25.57
CA LEU A 88 10.71 -32.59 24.53
C LEU A 88 9.44 -31.87 24.98
N ALA A 89 9.02 -32.04 26.24
CA ALA A 89 7.85 -31.34 26.77
C ALA A 89 8.03 -29.82 26.77
N VAL A 90 9.21 -29.33 27.22
CA VAL A 90 9.53 -27.89 27.24
C VAL A 90 9.62 -27.33 25.82
N ALA A 91 10.34 -28.02 24.92
CA ALA A 91 10.44 -27.60 23.53
C ALA A 91 9.08 -27.59 22.82
N GLY A 92 8.25 -28.61 23.07
CA GLY A 92 6.89 -28.69 22.55
C GLY A 92 6.01 -27.54 23.04
N ALA A 93 6.09 -27.20 24.33
CA ALA A 93 5.35 -26.07 24.90
C ALA A 93 5.78 -24.73 24.26
N LEU A 94 7.09 -24.50 24.10
CA LEU A 94 7.61 -23.30 23.42
C LEU A 94 7.16 -23.22 21.96
N LEU A 95 7.18 -24.34 21.25
CA LEU A 95 6.72 -24.43 19.87
C LEU A 95 5.22 -24.09 19.78
N LEU A 96 4.39 -24.62 20.68
CA LEU A 96 2.96 -24.32 20.73
C LEU A 96 2.68 -22.83 20.99
N ILE A 97 3.43 -22.20 21.88
CA ILE A 97 3.34 -20.74 22.12
C ILE A 97 3.70 -19.98 20.84
N GLY A 98 4.77 -20.38 20.16
CA GLY A 98 5.17 -19.78 18.89
C GLY A 98 4.09 -19.90 17.81
N VAL A 99 3.47 -21.07 17.67
CA VAL A 99 2.36 -21.30 16.73
C VAL A 99 1.14 -20.46 17.09
N ALA A 100 0.76 -20.41 18.38
CA ALA A 100 -0.35 -19.60 18.84
C ALA A 100 -0.12 -18.10 18.58
N ALA A 101 1.08 -17.59 18.84
CA ALA A 101 1.46 -16.22 18.55
C ALA A 101 1.43 -15.92 17.05
N ALA A 102 1.94 -16.83 16.21
CA ALA A 102 1.88 -16.70 14.76
C ALA A 102 0.43 -16.66 14.24
N PHE A 103 -0.44 -17.52 14.78
CA PHE A 103 -1.87 -17.53 14.43
C PHE A 103 -2.59 -16.27 14.88
N ALA A 104 -2.35 -15.82 16.11
CA ALA A 104 -2.90 -14.56 16.64
C ALA A 104 -2.45 -13.38 15.78
N GLY A 105 -1.14 -13.28 15.49
CA GLY A 105 -0.58 -12.26 14.60
C GLY A 105 -1.24 -12.29 13.22
N TYR A 106 -1.40 -13.47 12.62
CA TYR A 106 -2.09 -13.63 11.34
C TYR A 106 -3.56 -13.18 11.40
N SER A 107 -4.27 -13.45 12.50
CA SER A 107 -5.67 -13.04 12.69
C SER A 107 -5.85 -11.51 12.81
N LEU A 108 -4.81 -10.81 13.28
CA LEU A 108 -4.79 -9.35 13.38
C LEU A 108 -4.55 -8.65 12.02
N LEU A 109 -4.04 -9.37 11.01
CA LEU A 109 -3.87 -8.79 9.68
C LEU A 109 -5.25 -8.49 9.04
N SER A 110 -5.51 -7.22 8.76
CA SER A 110 -6.72 -6.79 8.09
C SER A 110 -6.80 -7.34 6.67
N LYS A 111 -7.80 -8.18 6.39
CA LYS A 111 -8.04 -8.78 5.07
C LYS A 111 -8.40 -7.77 3.97
N LYS A 112 -8.71 -6.53 4.35
CA LYS A 112 -9.08 -5.44 3.43
C LYS A 112 -8.29 -4.16 3.77
N PRO A 113 -6.99 -4.12 3.47
CA PRO A 113 -6.08 -3.06 3.92
C PRO A 113 -6.45 -1.66 3.40
N LEU A 114 -7.30 -1.57 2.37
CA LEU A 114 -7.69 -0.33 1.71
C LEU A 114 -9.20 -0.06 1.76
N GLU A 115 -9.97 -0.79 2.58
CA GLU A 115 -11.44 -0.62 2.59
C GLU A 115 -11.83 0.82 2.99
N ARG A 116 -11.16 1.39 3.99
CA ARG A 116 -11.37 2.79 4.40
C ARG A 116 -11.01 3.78 3.30
N THR A 117 -9.87 3.60 2.65
CA THR A 117 -9.41 4.47 1.55
C THR A 117 -10.37 4.37 0.36
N ARG A 118 -10.80 3.16 0.01
CA ARG A 118 -11.77 2.92 -1.07
C ARG A 118 -13.14 3.54 -0.76
N HIS A 119 -13.59 3.47 0.49
CA HIS A 119 -14.84 4.13 0.91
C HIS A 119 -14.74 5.66 0.81
N ARG A 120 -13.62 6.25 1.27
CA ARG A 120 -13.41 7.71 1.16
C ARG A 120 -13.38 8.19 -0.29
N LEU A 121 -12.63 7.50 -1.15
CA LEU A 121 -12.58 7.83 -2.57
C LEU A 121 -13.96 7.71 -3.23
N ARG A 122 -14.75 6.67 -2.88
CA ARG A 122 -16.11 6.53 -3.39
C ARG A 122 -17.03 7.66 -2.93
N SER A 123 -16.94 8.10 -1.67
CA SER A 123 -17.75 9.21 -1.17
C SER A 123 -17.37 10.53 -1.82
N GLU A 124 -16.08 10.79 -2.04
CA GLU A 124 -15.62 12.02 -2.70
C GLU A 124 -16.10 12.09 -4.15
N VAL A 125 -16.00 10.98 -4.90
CA VAL A 125 -16.54 10.90 -6.27
C VAL A 125 -18.07 11.08 -6.29
N ALA A 126 -18.77 10.53 -5.30
CA ALA A 126 -20.23 10.67 -5.19
C ALA A 126 -20.64 12.13 -4.93
N GLN A 127 -19.98 12.82 -3.99
CA GLN A 127 -20.21 14.23 -3.69
C GLN A 127 -19.89 15.14 -4.87
N LEU A 128 -18.80 14.85 -5.59
CA LEU A 128 -18.43 15.62 -6.77
C LEU A 128 -19.47 15.47 -7.89
N LYS A 129 -20.04 14.27 -8.06
CA LYS A 129 -21.12 14.02 -9.02
C LYS A 129 -22.41 14.77 -8.66
N GLU A 130 -22.70 14.92 -7.37
CA GLU A 130 -23.88 15.65 -6.86
C GLU A 130 -23.75 17.17 -7.05
N HIS A 131 -22.54 17.71 -7.07
CA HIS A 131 -22.29 19.14 -7.33
C HIS A 131 -22.29 19.54 -8.82
N ILE A 132 -22.11 18.59 -9.75
CA ILE A 132 -21.98 18.85 -11.19
C ILE A 132 -23.27 18.50 -11.95
N ALA A 133 -24.14 17.65 -11.39
CA ALA A 133 -25.45 17.28 -11.94
C ALA A 133 -26.54 18.26 -11.49
#